data_AF-T1CJH8-F1
#
_entry.id   AF-T1CJH8-F1
#
_cell.length_a   1.000
_cell.length_b   1.000
_cell.length_c   1.000
_cell.angle_alpha   90.00
_cell.angle_beta   90.00
_cell.angle_gamma   90.00
#
_symmetry.space_group_name_H-M   'P 1'
#
loop_
_entity.id
_entity.type
_entity.pdbx_description
1 polymer ?
#
loop_
_entity_poly.entity_id
_entity_poly.type
_entity_poly.pdbx_seq_one_letter_code
_entity_poly.pdbx_strand_id
1 'polypeptide(L)'
;MLRDDGMSYGDYVEQLTFLLFLKMADERTQPPYRQKSIVPAAYAWPTLVARDGDELFDHYRHVLEALGQQKGTLGLIFGKAQNKFQDPAKLRRVIVDLIDKENWSALGVDVKGDAYEGLLEKNAQDLKSGAGQYFTPRALIQAMVDCIAP
;
A
#
# COMPACT_ATOMS: atom_id res chain seq x y z
N MET A 1 -30.33 -1.52 -0.87
CA MET A 1 -29.48 -2.68 -0.51
C MET A 1 -28.34 -2.74 -1.52
N LEU A 2 -27.22 -2.10 -1.20
CA LEU A 2 -25.92 -2.26 -1.85
C LEU A 2 -24.96 -2.25 -0.68
N ARG A 3 -24.64 -3.45 -0.16
CA ARG A 3 -23.60 -3.59 0.86
C ARG A 3 -22.29 -3.29 0.14
N ASP A 4 -21.67 -2.19 0.54
CA ASP A 4 -20.34 -1.77 0.14
C ASP A 4 -19.37 -2.96 0.22
N ASP A 5 -18.67 -3.23 -0.88
CA ASP A 5 -17.38 -3.93 -1.16
C ASP A 5 -16.67 -4.87 -0.16
N GLY A 6 -17.19 -5.14 1.03
CA GLY A 6 -16.67 -6.09 2.02
C GLY A 6 -15.36 -5.69 2.70
N MET A 7 -14.62 -4.72 2.17
CA MET A 7 -13.35 -4.26 2.71
C MET A 7 -13.56 -3.08 3.67
N SER A 8 -13.01 -3.17 4.88
CA SER A 8 -12.99 -2.02 5.79
C SER A 8 -11.92 -1.01 5.38
N TYR A 9 -12.04 0.24 5.83
CA TYR A 9 -10.98 1.24 5.62
C TYR A 9 -9.63 0.79 6.18
N GLY A 10 -9.62 0.14 7.35
CA GLY A 10 -8.40 -0.42 7.94
C GLY A 10 -7.77 -1.51 7.06
N ASP A 11 -8.58 -2.41 6.50
CA ASP A 11 -8.10 -3.40 5.54
C ASP A 11 -7.50 -2.72 4.30
N TYR A 12 -8.14 -1.66 3.79
CA TYR A 12 -7.64 -0.92 2.64
C TYR A 12 -6.27 -0.27 2.89
N VAL A 13 -6.12 0.41 4.04
CA VAL A 13 -4.86 1.01 4.50
C VAL A 13 -3.76 -0.05 4.62
N GLU A 14 -4.09 -1.22 5.16
CA GLU A 14 -3.17 -2.36 5.26
C GLU A 14 -2.70 -2.82 3.88
N GLN A 15 -3.64 -3.05 2.94
CA GLN A 15 -3.30 -3.47 1.58
C GLN A 15 -2.43 -2.44 0.84
N LEU A 16 -2.74 -1.14 0.98
CA LEU A 16 -1.91 -0.08 0.42
C LEU A 16 -0.49 -0.11 0.98
N THR A 17 -0.35 -0.37 2.29
CA THR A 17 0.96 -0.46 2.94
C THR A 17 1.81 -1.58 2.34
N PHE A 18 1.22 -2.75 2.10
CA PHE A 18 1.90 -3.87 1.43
C PHE A 18 2.34 -3.51 0.02
N LEU A 19 1.45 -2.94 -0.79
CA LEU A 19 1.74 -2.58 -2.18
C LEU A 19 2.81 -1.49 -2.28
N LEU A 20 2.75 -0.47 -1.42
CA LEU A 20 3.75 0.60 -1.39
C LEU A 20 5.12 0.08 -0.97
N PHE A 21 5.18 -0.84 -0.02
CA PHE A 21 6.44 -1.49 0.35
C PHE A 21 7.05 -2.21 -0.86
N LEU A 22 6.26 -2.97 -1.60
CA LEU A 22 6.72 -3.67 -2.81
C LEU A 22 7.21 -2.70 -3.89
N LYS A 23 6.46 -1.61 -4.13
CA LYS A 23 6.85 -0.55 -5.08
C LYS A 23 8.18 0.09 -4.68
N MET A 24 8.32 0.52 -3.43
CA MET A 24 9.54 1.16 -2.94
C MET A 24 10.74 0.20 -2.94
N ALA A 25 10.52 -1.08 -2.62
CA ALA A 25 11.56 -2.08 -2.69
C ALA A 25 12.07 -2.27 -4.13
N ASP A 26 11.17 -2.24 -5.12
CA ASP A 26 11.53 -2.30 -6.53
C ASP A 26 12.27 -1.03 -7.00
N GLU A 27 11.76 0.16 -6.69
CA GLU A 27 12.38 1.43 -7.07
C GLU A 27 13.81 1.58 -6.55
N ARG A 28 14.09 1.08 -5.33
CA ARG A 28 15.46 1.09 -4.78
C ARG A 28 16.44 0.21 -5.56
N THR A 29 15.95 -0.76 -6.31
CA THR A 29 16.80 -1.58 -7.19
C THR A 29 17.18 -0.86 -8.47
N GLN A 30 16.42 0.17 -8.83
CA GLN A 30 16.63 0.96 -10.02
C GLN A 30 17.62 2.12 -9.75
N PRO A 31 18.18 2.74 -10.80
CA PRO A 31 18.93 3.99 -10.65
C PRO A 31 18.06 5.06 -9.95
N PRO A 32 18.63 5.89 -9.05
CA PRO A 32 20.05 6.06 -8.74
C PRO A 32 20.62 5.09 -7.68
N TYR A 33 19.77 4.34 -6.97
CA TYR A 33 20.17 3.61 -5.77
C TYR A 33 20.84 2.26 -6.04
N ARG A 34 20.36 1.50 -7.05
CA ARG A 34 20.89 0.17 -7.46
C ARG A 34 21.10 -0.82 -6.31
N GLN A 35 20.21 -0.79 -5.33
CA GLN A 35 20.29 -1.67 -4.15
C GLN A 35 19.77 -3.07 -4.48
N LYS A 36 20.29 -4.07 -3.77
CA LYS A 36 19.74 -5.43 -3.86
C LYS A 36 18.36 -5.46 -3.21
N SER A 37 17.34 -5.94 -3.93
CA SER A 37 16.02 -6.13 -3.34
C SER A 37 16.07 -7.22 -2.27
N ILE A 38 15.37 -6.96 -1.16
CA ILE A 38 15.05 -7.99 -0.18
C ILE A 38 13.90 -8.89 -0.65
N VAL A 39 13.06 -8.39 -1.58
CA VAL A 39 11.93 -9.13 -2.15
C VAL A 39 12.45 -10.09 -3.24
N PRO A 40 12.12 -11.40 -3.18
CA PRO A 40 12.48 -12.34 -4.23
C PRO A 40 11.91 -11.92 -5.58
N ALA A 41 12.67 -12.13 -6.67
CA ALA A 41 12.30 -11.68 -8.01
C ALA A 41 10.93 -12.21 -8.49
N ALA A 42 10.54 -13.42 -8.07
CA ALA A 42 9.25 -14.02 -8.40
C ALA A 42 8.03 -13.24 -7.83
N TYR A 43 8.26 -12.42 -6.80
CA TYR A 43 7.24 -11.66 -6.08
C TYR A 43 7.49 -10.14 -6.13
N ALA A 44 8.39 -9.70 -7.01
CA ALA A 44 8.75 -8.28 -7.16
C ALA A 44 7.62 -7.49 -7.83
N TRP A 45 7.62 -6.17 -7.64
CA TRP A 45 6.59 -5.26 -8.16
C TRP A 45 6.26 -5.44 -9.66
N PRO A 46 7.23 -5.62 -10.58
CA PRO A 46 6.93 -5.77 -12.01
C PRO A 46 6.08 -7.00 -12.31
N THR A 47 6.15 -8.03 -11.46
CA THR A 47 5.34 -9.25 -11.60
C THR A 47 3.86 -9.01 -11.32
N LEU A 48 3.51 -8.00 -10.51
CA LEU A 48 2.13 -7.58 -10.26
C LEU A 48 1.61 -6.72 -11.42
N VAL A 49 2.39 -5.74 -11.87
CA VAL A 49 1.98 -4.82 -12.95
C VAL A 49 1.71 -5.56 -14.27
N ALA A 50 2.49 -6.61 -14.55
CA ALA A 50 2.39 -7.40 -15.76
C ALA A 50 1.14 -8.30 -15.85
N ARG A 51 0.35 -8.42 -14.78
CA ARG A 51 -0.82 -9.31 -14.70
C ARG A 51 -2.13 -8.53 -14.61
N ASP A 52 -3.22 -9.19 -14.97
CA ASP A 52 -4.58 -8.63 -14.95
C ASP A 52 -5.60 -9.70 -14.49
N GLY A 53 -6.80 -9.24 -14.11
CA GLY A 53 -7.93 -10.09 -13.74
C GLY A 53 -7.59 -11.10 -12.64
N ASP A 54 -8.11 -12.33 -12.80
CA ASP A 54 -7.94 -13.40 -11.83
C ASP A 54 -6.48 -13.79 -11.63
N GLU A 55 -5.65 -13.71 -12.69
CA GLU A 55 -4.22 -14.02 -12.58
C GLU A 55 -3.50 -13.04 -11.64
N LEU A 56 -3.80 -11.75 -11.75
CA LEU A 56 -3.29 -10.74 -10.82
C LEU A 56 -3.73 -11.03 -9.39
N PHE A 57 -5.01 -11.39 -9.22
CA PHE A 57 -5.60 -11.60 -7.91
C PHE A 57 -4.98 -12.82 -7.19
N ASP A 58 -4.85 -13.94 -7.90
CA ASP A 58 -4.18 -15.14 -7.39
C ASP A 58 -2.69 -14.89 -7.15
N HIS A 59 -2.01 -14.20 -8.07
CA HIS A 59 -0.60 -13.87 -7.91
C HIS A 59 -0.37 -12.99 -6.68
N TYR A 60 -1.19 -11.98 -6.46
CA TYR A 60 -1.10 -11.13 -5.28
C TYR A 60 -1.32 -11.92 -3.98
N ARG A 61 -2.27 -12.86 -3.95
CA ARG A 61 -2.43 -13.78 -2.80
C ARG A 61 -1.15 -14.57 -2.53
N HIS A 62 -0.55 -15.16 -3.56
CA HIS A 62 0.70 -15.92 -3.43
C HIS A 62 1.89 -15.04 -3.02
N VAL A 63 1.96 -13.78 -3.48
CA VAL A 63 2.97 -12.81 -3.05
C VAL A 63 2.85 -12.58 -1.53
N LEU A 64 1.67 -12.26 -1.02
CA LEU A 64 1.48 -12.01 0.41
C LEU A 64 1.83 -13.24 1.26
N GLU A 65 1.38 -14.42 0.85
CA GLU A 65 1.68 -15.68 1.54
C GLU A 65 3.18 -15.98 1.55
N ALA A 66 3.83 -15.93 0.38
CA ALA A 66 5.24 -16.28 0.25
C ALA A 66 6.17 -15.30 1.00
N LEU A 67 5.81 -14.01 1.02
CA LEU A 67 6.55 -13.00 1.79
C LEU A 67 6.29 -13.12 3.29
N GLY A 68 5.07 -13.47 3.70
CA GLY A 68 4.75 -13.72 5.10
C GLY A 68 5.46 -14.93 5.70
N GLN A 69 5.88 -15.90 4.88
CA GLN A 69 6.69 -17.05 5.29
C GLN A 69 8.20 -16.75 5.34
N GLN A 70 8.64 -15.57 4.90
CA GLN A 70 10.06 -15.21 4.97
C GLN A 70 10.50 -14.88 6.40
N LYS A 71 11.80 -14.99 6.67
CA LYS A 71 12.39 -14.54 7.94
C LYS A 71 12.73 -13.04 7.90
N GLY A 72 12.93 -12.46 9.08
CA GLY A 72 13.37 -11.06 9.20
C GLY A 72 12.28 -10.06 8.82
N THR A 73 12.67 -8.94 8.21
CA THR A 73 11.79 -7.80 7.94
C THR A 73 10.57 -8.18 7.09
N LEU A 74 10.72 -9.06 6.10
CA LEU A 74 9.60 -9.47 5.24
C LEU A 74 8.52 -10.24 6.03
N GLY A 75 8.91 -11.21 6.87
CA GLY A 75 7.96 -11.93 7.71
C GLY A 75 7.30 -11.06 8.78
N LEU A 76 7.99 -10.01 9.24
CA LEU A 76 7.41 -9.03 10.17
C LEU A 76 6.34 -8.16 9.50
N ILE A 77 6.57 -7.75 8.25
CA ILE A 77 5.63 -6.88 7.51
C ILE A 77 4.45 -7.68 6.96
N PHE A 78 4.71 -8.83 6.34
CA PHE A 78 3.71 -9.64 5.64
C PHE A 78 3.18 -10.79 6.51
N GLY A 79 3.51 -10.83 7.79
CA GLY A 79 3.12 -11.89 8.70
C GLY A 79 1.61 -12.03 8.77
N LYS A 80 1.08 -13.19 8.32
CA LYS A 80 -0.37 -13.45 8.19
C LYS A 80 -1.12 -12.46 7.28
N ALA A 81 -0.41 -11.76 6.40
CA ALA A 81 -1.03 -10.90 5.40
C ALA A 81 -1.97 -11.72 4.51
N GLN A 82 -3.13 -11.15 4.22
CA GLN A 82 -4.13 -11.75 3.35
C GLN A 82 -4.63 -10.70 2.38
N ASN A 83 -4.94 -11.14 1.15
CA ASN A 83 -5.61 -10.27 0.19
C ASN A 83 -7.03 -10.00 0.71
N LYS A 84 -7.37 -8.71 0.88
CA LYS A 84 -8.71 -8.27 1.30
C LYS A 84 -9.56 -7.74 0.15
N PHE A 85 -8.96 -7.51 -1.03
CA PHE A 85 -9.71 -7.10 -2.21
C PHE A 85 -10.71 -8.20 -2.58
N GLN A 86 -11.91 -7.79 -3.00
CA GLN A 86 -12.94 -8.71 -3.52
C GLN A 86 -13.06 -8.62 -5.05
N ASP A 87 -12.55 -7.54 -5.63
CA ASP A 87 -12.66 -7.23 -7.05
C ASP A 87 -11.25 -7.08 -7.66
N PRO A 88 -10.85 -7.97 -8.59
CA PRO A 88 -9.57 -7.86 -9.30
C PRO A 88 -9.36 -6.53 -10.02
N ALA A 89 -10.42 -5.92 -10.54
CA ALA A 89 -10.32 -4.63 -11.23
C ALA A 89 -9.92 -3.51 -10.27
N LYS A 90 -10.41 -3.55 -9.02
CA LYS A 90 -10.03 -2.58 -7.98
C LYS A 90 -8.58 -2.75 -7.56
N LEU A 91 -8.14 -4.00 -7.34
CA LEU A 91 -6.73 -4.30 -7.06
C LEU A 91 -5.83 -3.74 -8.18
N ARG A 92 -6.19 -3.98 -9.45
CA ARG A 92 -5.43 -3.46 -10.58
C ARG A 92 -5.40 -1.94 -10.64
N ARG A 93 -6.55 -1.28 -10.43
CA ARG A 93 -6.61 0.19 -10.38
C ARG A 93 -5.67 0.75 -9.32
N VAL A 94 -5.63 0.15 -8.13
CA VAL A 94 -4.70 0.59 -7.07
C VAL A 94 -3.25 0.38 -7.50
N ILE A 95 -2.90 -0.79 -8.03
CA ILE A 95 -1.53 -1.11 -8.44
C ILE A 95 -1.07 -0.19 -9.57
N VAL A 96 -1.79 -0.17 -10.69
CA VAL A 96 -1.35 0.46 -11.94
C VAL A 96 -1.70 1.94 -12.00
N ASP A 97 -2.92 2.31 -11.59
CA ASP A 97 -3.38 3.69 -11.78
C ASP A 97 -3.02 4.63 -10.65
N LEU A 98 -2.74 4.11 -9.45
CA LEU A 98 -2.44 4.93 -8.28
C LEU A 98 -0.99 4.82 -7.83
N ILE A 99 -0.47 3.60 -7.67
CA ILE A 99 0.86 3.40 -7.09
C ILE A 99 1.96 3.43 -8.15
N ASP A 100 1.76 2.73 -9.27
CA ASP A 100 2.83 2.52 -10.26
C ASP A 100 3.30 3.82 -10.95
N LYS A 101 2.37 4.77 -11.14
CA LYS A 101 2.62 6.05 -11.83
C LYS A 101 3.47 7.04 -11.04
N GLU A 102 3.65 6.81 -9.74
CA GLU A 102 4.36 7.71 -8.83
C GLU A 102 5.74 7.13 -8.46
N ASN A 103 6.71 8.01 -8.18
CA ASN A 103 8.04 7.63 -7.69
C ASN A 103 8.12 7.82 -6.17
N TRP A 104 7.81 6.76 -5.42
CA TRP A 104 7.67 6.81 -3.97
C TRP A 104 9.00 6.92 -3.24
N SER A 105 10.08 6.42 -3.82
CA SER A 105 11.42 6.42 -3.23
C SER A 105 12.09 7.78 -3.30
N ALA A 106 11.77 8.57 -4.33
CA ALA A 106 12.31 9.91 -4.53
C ALA A 106 11.65 11.00 -3.65
N LEU A 107 10.46 10.74 -3.11
CA LEU A 107 9.76 11.71 -2.25
C LEU A 107 10.47 11.86 -0.89
N GLY A 108 10.53 13.08 -0.35
CA GLY A 108 10.96 13.32 1.03
C GLY A 108 9.98 12.69 2.02
N VAL A 109 10.41 12.40 3.25
CA VAL A 109 9.58 11.69 4.26
C VAL A 109 8.24 12.41 4.50
N ASP A 110 8.24 13.73 4.59
CA ASP A 110 7.01 14.52 4.78
C ASP A 110 6.07 14.42 3.59
N VAL A 111 6.63 14.49 2.37
CA VAL A 111 5.88 14.38 1.11
C VAL A 111 5.30 12.98 0.90
N LYS A 112 5.97 11.92 1.37
CA LYS A 112 5.41 10.56 1.37
C LYS A 112 4.19 10.45 2.27
N GLY A 113 4.20 11.14 3.40
CA GLY A 113 3.04 11.21 4.31
C GLY A 113 1.85 11.87 3.64
N ASP A 114 2.04 13.05 3.04
CA ASP A 114 0.97 13.76 2.31
C ASP A 114 0.46 12.97 1.10
N ALA A 115 1.36 12.34 0.33
CA ALA A 115 0.99 11.51 -0.81
C ALA A 115 0.19 10.25 -0.39
N TYR A 116 0.58 9.63 0.72
CA TYR A 116 -0.14 8.50 1.29
C TYR A 116 -1.53 8.89 1.79
N GLU A 117 -1.63 9.99 2.53
CA GLU A 117 -2.92 10.55 2.99
C GLU A 117 -3.81 10.93 1.79
N GLY A 118 -3.27 11.58 0.75
CA GLY A 118 -4.02 11.92 -0.46
C GLY A 118 -4.53 10.69 -1.24
N LEU A 119 -3.75 9.60 -1.29
CA LEU A 119 -4.21 8.33 -1.85
C LEU A 119 -5.38 7.74 -1.05
N LEU A 120 -5.31 7.83 0.28
CA LEU A 120 -6.36 7.38 1.17
C LEU A 120 -7.64 8.21 0.97
N GLU A 121 -7.54 9.53 0.92
CA GLU A 121 -8.68 10.42 0.70
C GLU A 121 -9.35 10.18 -0.66
N LYS A 122 -8.58 10.07 -1.75
CA LYS A 122 -9.11 9.85 -3.10
C LYS A 122 -9.89 8.54 -3.21
N ASN A 123 -9.51 7.50 -2.47
CA ASN A 123 -10.23 6.22 -2.45
C ASN A 123 -11.30 6.15 -1.37
N ALA A 124 -11.16 6.85 -0.25
CA ALA A 124 -12.21 6.99 0.76
C ALA A 124 -13.40 7.82 0.25
N GLN A 125 -13.23 8.62 -0.81
CA GLN A 125 -14.35 9.24 -1.51
C GLN A 125 -15.10 8.24 -2.41
N ASP A 126 -14.39 7.27 -2.99
CA ASP A 126 -14.99 6.16 -3.78
C ASP A 126 -15.65 5.11 -2.86
N LEU A 127 -15.12 4.90 -1.65
CA LEU A 127 -15.64 4.00 -0.62
C LEU A 127 -16.46 4.80 0.40
N LYS A 128 -17.80 4.70 0.42
CA LYS A 128 -18.68 5.34 1.43
C LYS A 128 -18.52 4.76 2.86
N SER A 129 -17.30 4.55 3.30
CA SER A 129 -16.93 4.00 4.61
C SER A 129 -16.43 5.13 5.50
N GLY A 130 -16.85 5.16 6.77
CA GLY A 130 -16.59 6.24 7.74
C GLY A 130 -15.13 6.47 8.11
N ALA A 131 -14.27 6.82 7.15
CA ALA A 131 -12.83 7.05 7.30
C ALA A 131 -12.48 8.24 8.22
N GLY A 132 -13.42 9.15 8.46
CA GLY A 132 -13.23 10.32 9.34
C GLY A 132 -12.90 9.96 10.80
N GLN A 133 -13.16 8.73 11.24
CA GLN A 133 -12.84 8.27 12.60
C GLN A 133 -11.36 7.86 12.78
N TYR A 134 -10.61 7.69 11.68
CA TYR A 134 -9.18 7.32 11.70
C TYR A 134 -8.26 8.48 11.31
N PHE A 135 -8.84 9.62 10.97
CA PHE A 135 -8.10 10.80 10.57
C PHE A 135 -8.09 11.83 11.69
N THR A 136 -6.92 12.22 12.15
CA THR A 136 -6.75 13.41 13.00
C THR A 136 -6.19 14.52 12.11
N PRO A 137 -6.87 15.67 11.94
CA PRO A 137 -6.38 16.74 11.08
C PRO A 137 -4.97 17.17 11.47
N ARG A 138 -4.07 17.35 10.48
CA ARG A 138 -2.67 17.75 10.73
C ARG A 138 -2.53 19.02 11.55
N ALA A 139 -3.43 20.00 11.35
CA ALA A 139 -3.47 21.22 12.15
C ALA A 139 -3.70 20.96 13.65
N LEU A 140 -4.48 19.93 13.99
CA LEU A 140 -4.73 19.56 15.38
C LEU A 140 -3.53 18.81 15.98
N ILE A 141 -2.91 17.90 15.22
CA ILE A 141 -1.68 17.21 15.65
C ILE A 141 -0.58 18.23 15.93
N GLN A 142 -0.37 19.19 15.03
CA GLN A 142 0.67 20.22 15.17
C GLN A 142 0.44 21.07 16.42
N ALA A 143 -0.79 21.54 16.66
CA ALA A 143 -1.12 22.31 17.86
C ALA A 143 -0.85 21.51 19.15
N MET A 144 -1.13 20.21 19.17
CA MET A 144 -0.83 19.35 20.32
C MET A 144 0.68 19.18 20.53
N VAL A 145 1.46 18.97 19.47
CA VAL A 145 2.93 18.85 19.55
C VAL A 145 3.55 20.17 20.03
N ASP A 146 3.09 21.31 19.50
CA ASP A 146 3.57 22.63 19.89
C ASP A 146 3.28 22.93 21.37
N CYS A 147 2.12 22.50 21.88
CA CYS A 147 1.76 22.67 23.30
C CYS A 147 2.49 21.71 24.24
N ILE A 148 2.74 20.46 23.83
CA ILE A 148 3.41 19.46 24.68
C ILE A 148 4.94 19.62 24.64
N ALA A 149 5.50 20.16 23.55
CA ALA A 149 6.93 20.32 23.32
C ALA A 149 7.79 19.09 23.73
N PRO A 150 7.48 17.89 23.22
CA PRO A 150 8.14 16.63 23.60
C PRO A 150 9.57 16.49 23.09
#